data_AF-A0A1Y4DHU1-F1
#
_entry.id   AF-A0A1Y4DHU1-F1
#
_cell.length_a   1.000
_cell.length_b   1.000
_cell.length_c   1.000
_cell.angle_alpha   90.00
_cell.angle_beta   90.00
_cell.angle_gamma   90.00
#
_symmetry.space_group_name_H-M   'P 1'
#
loop_
_entity.id
_entity.type
_entity.pdbx_description
1 polymer ?
#
loop_
_entity_poly.entity_id
_entity_poly.type
_entity_poly.pdbx_seq_one_letter_code
_entity_poly.pdbx_strand_id
1 'polypeptide(L)'
;MQLTYLIKSAEVRDRFISEKLPDGVKRGVVGTYEADGGELYILSFSVNGSTLAGARALSKLRGSLRDAVNARLLVDDVSLKFANSLYPRFAEYERKLRLAITLATCAEHDNFDDSLVKSLEQLTLEGLGRQLFFDTSFQGKVKSKIKDLFTKCEIVDFITGLQEDTVWIQLFREETLPSVRKNYYALCDMRNKVMHHKLITEEAYDRARRMLRRQSASSMRMSRRFVLM
;
A
#
# COMPACT_ATOMS: atom_id res chain seq x y z
N MET A 1 -4.34 22.87 -5.38
CA MET A 1 -4.05 21.76 -4.45
C MET A 1 -3.38 22.36 -3.23
N GLN A 2 -3.71 21.91 -2.02
CA GLN A 2 -3.21 22.53 -0.79
C GLN A 2 -2.88 21.56 0.34
N LEU A 3 -2.08 22.08 1.28
CA LEU A 3 -1.89 21.59 2.63
C LEU A 3 -2.42 22.63 3.59
N THR A 4 -3.15 22.22 4.63
CA THR A 4 -3.61 23.13 5.68
C THR A 4 -3.27 22.57 7.04
N TYR A 5 -2.70 23.39 7.91
CA TYR A 5 -2.29 23.03 9.25
C TYR A 5 -3.04 23.84 10.30
N LEU A 6 -3.39 23.20 11.41
CA LEU A 6 -3.77 23.81 12.67
C LEU A 6 -2.55 23.84 13.59
N ILE A 7 -2.27 24.97 14.24
CA ILE A 7 -1.06 25.17 15.03
C ILE A 7 -1.43 25.79 16.39
N LYS A 8 -0.89 25.25 17.49
CA LYS A 8 -1.17 25.65 18.89
C LYS A 8 -0.02 26.44 19.55
N SER A 9 0.83 27.12 18.78
CA SER A 9 1.94 27.91 19.32
C SER A 9 2.42 28.95 18.31
N ALA A 10 2.65 30.18 18.77
CA ALA A 10 3.23 31.25 17.95
C ALA A 10 4.64 30.89 17.46
N GLU A 11 5.45 30.22 18.28
CA GLU A 11 6.79 29.74 17.89
C GLU A 11 6.72 28.77 16.70
N VAL A 12 5.80 27.80 16.75
CA VAL A 12 5.61 26.84 15.66
C VAL A 12 5.04 27.51 14.43
N ARG A 13 4.12 28.47 14.60
CA ARG A 13 3.60 29.29 13.50
C ARG A 13 4.74 30.04 12.81
N ASP A 14 5.59 30.72 13.57
CA ASP A 14 6.69 31.52 13.04
C ASP A 14 7.72 30.65 12.33
N ARG A 15 8.02 29.46 12.88
CA ARG A 15 8.82 28.44 12.20
C ARG A 15 8.23 28.07 10.84
N PHE A 16 6.95 27.73 10.78
CA PHE A 16 6.26 27.36 9.53
C PHE A 16 6.22 28.53 8.53
N ILE A 17 6.10 29.77 9.01
CA ILE A 17 6.15 30.99 8.20
C ILE A 17 7.53 31.22 7.59
N SER A 18 8.58 30.93 8.36
CA SER A 18 9.98 31.11 7.97
C SER A 18 10.51 30.03 7.03
N GLU A 19 9.79 28.91 6.89
CA GLU A 19 10.20 27.78 6.07
C GLU A 19 10.38 28.18 4.60
N LYS A 20 11.51 27.79 4.01
CA LYS A 20 11.80 28.06 2.61
C LYS A 20 10.82 27.29 1.72
N LEU A 21 10.01 28.02 0.96
CA LEU A 21 9.01 27.43 0.08
C LEU A 21 9.65 26.86 -1.19
N PRO A 22 9.28 25.64 -1.61
CA PRO A 22 9.62 25.13 -2.94
C PRO A 22 9.02 25.97 -4.06
N ASP A 23 9.62 25.92 -5.25
CA ASP A 23 9.14 26.67 -6.41
C ASP A 23 7.68 26.41 -6.73
N GLY A 24 6.92 27.49 -6.97
CA GLY A 24 5.50 27.43 -7.29
C GLY A 24 4.57 27.20 -6.09
N VAL A 25 5.11 26.98 -4.87
CA VAL A 25 4.31 26.90 -3.64
C VAL A 25 4.07 28.31 -3.10
N LYS A 26 2.80 28.62 -2.81
CA LYS A 26 2.38 29.86 -2.17
C LYS A 26 1.88 29.59 -0.77
N ARG A 27 2.29 30.40 0.19
CA ARG A 27 1.73 30.42 1.54
C ARG A 27 0.48 31.31 1.56
N GLY A 28 -0.59 30.82 2.16
CA GLY A 28 -1.82 31.58 2.38
C GLY A 28 -1.69 32.56 3.54
N VAL A 29 -2.73 33.39 3.71
CA VAL A 29 -2.87 34.26 4.88
C VAL A 29 -3.02 33.38 6.13
N VAL A 30 -2.37 33.79 7.23
CA VAL A 30 -2.50 33.12 8.52
C VAL A 30 -3.87 33.45 9.09
N GLY A 31 -4.72 32.45 9.30
CA GLY A 31 -5.96 32.59 10.05
C GLY A 31 -5.70 32.43 11.55
N THR A 32 -6.49 33.09 12.38
CA THR A 32 -6.51 32.93 13.84
C THR A 32 -7.86 32.39 14.28
N TYR A 33 -7.84 31.62 15.37
CA TYR A 33 -9.03 31.09 16.02
C TYR A 33 -8.84 31.15 17.53
N GLU A 34 -9.68 31.90 18.23
CA GLU A 34 -9.66 31.96 19.68
C GLU A 34 -10.35 30.72 20.26
N ALA A 35 -9.63 29.96 21.09
CA ALA A 35 -10.17 28.84 21.86
C ALA A 35 -9.96 29.09 23.35
N ASP A 36 -10.77 28.46 24.20
CA ASP A 36 -10.66 28.57 25.67
C ASP A 36 -9.24 28.20 26.18
N GLY A 37 -8.53 27.34 25.46
CA GLY A 37 -7.16 26.92 25.75
C GLY A 37 -6.06 27.76 25.09
N GLY A 38 -6.39 28.93 24.55
CA GLY A 38 -5.47 29.84 23.86
C GLY A 38 -5.72 29.98 22.35
N GLU A 39 -4.99 30.91 21.72
CA GLU A 39 -5.09 31.18 20.28
C GLU A 39 -4.53 30.03 19.44
N LEU A 40 -5.27 29.63 18.41
CA LEU A 40 -4.87 28.67 17.38
C LEU A 40 -4.63 29.40 16.06
N TYR A 41 -3.67 28.90 15.29
CA TYR A 41 -3.35 29.43 13.96
C TYR A 41 -3.69 28.41 12.87
N ILE A 42 -4.26 28.89 11.78
CA ILE A 42 -4.51 28.11 10.57
C ILE A 42 -3.59 28.62 9.48
N LEU A 43 -2.75 27.73 8.95
CA LEU A 43 -1.82 28.08 7.87
C LEU A 43 -1.98 27.13 6.69
N SER A 44 -2.09 27.69 5.49
CA SER A 44 -2.20 26.91 4.26
C SER A 44 -1.01 27.14 3.33
N PHE A 45 -0.66 26.10 2.57
CA PHE A 45 0.32 26.13 1.50
C PHE A 45 -0.32 25.51 0.25
N SER A 46 -0.19 26.18 -0.89
CA SER A 46 -0.90 25.79 -2.10
C SER A 46 -0.04 25.88 -3.35
N VAL A 47 -0.40 25.08 -4.34
CA VAL A 47 0.10 25.16 -5.71
C VAL A 47 -1.09 25.25 -6.66
N ASN A 48 -0.91 25.98 -7.76
CA ASN A 48 -1.92 26.09 -8.79
C ASN A 48 -2.13 24.75 -9.51
N GLY A 49 -3.39 24.38 -9.71
CA GLY A 49 -3.77 23.12 -10.33
C GLY A 49 -3.56 21.88 -9.46
N SER A 50 -3.67 20.71 -10.08
CA SER A 50 -3.54 19.40 -9.46
C SER A 50 -2.58 18.53 -10.28
N THR A 51 -1.29 18.86 -10.25
CA THR A 51 -0.22 18.16 -11.00
C THR A 51 0.62 17.29 -10.08
N LEU A 52 1.29 16.27 -10.63
CA LEU A 52 2.23 15.45 -9.84
C LEU A 52 3.46 16.24 -9.39
N ALA A 53 3.94 17.19 -10.21
CA ALA A 53 5.05 18.06 -9.84
C ALA A 53 4.69 18.93 -8.63
N GLY A 54 3.51 19.55 -8.64
CA GLY A 54 3.00 20.30 -7.49
C GLY A 54 2.81 19.43 -6.24
N ALA A 55 2.38 18.17 -6.42
CA ALA A 55 2.20 17.24 -5.30
C ALA A 55 3.53 16.89 -4.64
N ARG A 56 4.59 16.71 -5.44
CA ARG A 56 5.95 16.50 -4.92
C ARG A 56 6.49 17.73 -4.20
N ALA A 57 6.31 18.92 -4.77
CA ALA A 57 6.72 20.16 -4.13
C ALA A 57 6.07 20.31 -2.74
N LEU A 58 4.74 20.15 -2.66
CA LEU A 58 4.03 20.18 -1.38
C LEU A 58 4.39 18.98 -0.47
N SER A 59 4.63 17.78 -1.00
CA SER A 59 5.04 16.63 -0.18
C SER A 59 6.38 16.87 0.52
N LYS A 60 7.34 17.50 -0.18
CA LYS A 60 8.64 17.86 0.39
C LYS A 60 8.49 18.87 1.53
N LEU A 61 7.70 19.92 1.30
CA LEU A 61 7.37 20.90 2.33
C LEU A 61 6.67 20.23 3.53
N ARG A 62 5.66 19.39 3.29
CA ARG A 62 5.01 18.62 4.35
C ARG A 62 6.00 17.79 5.16
N GLY A 63 7.03 17.24 4.50
CA GLY A 63 8.12 16.50 5.13
C GLY A 63 8.98 17.37 6.05
N SER A 64 9.37 18.57 5.63
CA SER A 64 10.15 19.50 6.48
C SER A 64 9.35 20.06 7.65
N LEU A 65 8.04 20.15 7.51
CA LEU A 65 7.13 20.62 8.56
C LEU A 65 6.73 19.54 9.60
N ARG A 66 7.06 18.26 9.38
CA ARG A 66 6.32 17.11 9.95
C ARG A 66 6.47 16.87 11.47
N ASP A 67 7.39 17.52 12.17
CA ASP A 67 7.75 17.13 13.56
C ASP A 67 7.39 18.17 14.64
N ALA A 68 6.32 18.94 14.47
CA ALA A 68 5.84 19.85 15.53
C ALA A 68 4.78 19.20 16.42
N VAL A 69 5.10 18.99 17.70
CA VAL A 69 4.17 18.56 18.77
C VAL A 69 2.91 19.45 18.86
N ASN A 70 2.99 20.70 18.39
CA ASN A 70 1.90 21.67 18.39
C ASN A 70 1.33 21.97 16.98
N ALA A 71 1.44 21.05 16.02
CA ALA A 71 0.84 21.20 14.70
C ALA A 71 0.08 19.95 14.25
N ARG A 72 -1.05 20.14 13.56
CA ARG A 72 -1.89 19.07 13.00
C ARG A 72 -2.21 19.38 11.54
N LEU A 73 -1.99 18.41 10.65
CA LEU A 73 -2.41 18.50 9.25
C LEU A 73 -3.93 18.29 9.17
N LEU A 74 -4.65 19.27 8.63
CA LEU A 74 -6.10 19.26 8.42
C LEU A 74 -6.48 18.87 6.98
N VAL A 75 -5.80 19.46 5.99
CA VAL A 75 -6.05 19.21 4.57
C VAL A 75 -4.78 18.66 3.95
N ASP A 76 -4.89 17.54 3.24
CA ASP A 76 -3.77 16.84 2.60
C ASP A 76 -4.10 16.44 1.17
N ASP A 77 -4.28 17.44 0.30
CA ASP A 77 -4.59 17.16 -1.10
C ASP A 77 -3.44 16.45 -1.83
N VAL A 78 -2.22 16.48 -1.27
CA VAL A 78 -1.06 15.76 -1.80
C VAL A 78 -1.29 14.26 -1.75
N SER A 79 -1.70 13.74 -0.59
CA SER A 79 -2.06 12.33 -0.43
C SER A 79 -3.24 11.96 -1.33
N LEU A 80 -4.24 12.83 -1.43
CA LEU A 80 -5.38 12.64 -2.36
C LEU A 80 -4.91 12.53 -3.81
N LYS A 81 -3.99 13.40 -4.26
CA LYS A 81 -3.46 13.35 -5.62
C LYS A 81 -2.69 12.05 -5.89
N PHE A 82 -1.88 11.60 -4.94
CA PHE A 82 -1.17 10.33 -5.04
C PHE A 82 -2.14 9.14 -5.05
N ALA A 83 -3.17 9.15 -4.20
CA ALA A 83 -4.21 8.14 -4.15
C ALA A 83 -4.95 8.04 -5.49
N ASN A 84 -5.42 9.16 -6.04
CA ASN A 84 -6.11 9.22 -7.33
C ASN A 84 -5.23 8.73 -8.50
N SER A 85 -3.91 8.95 -8.42
CA SER A 85 -2.95 8.45 -9.42
C SER A 85 -2.71 6.94 -9.32
N LEU A 86 -2.75 6.38 -8.10
CA LEU A 86 -2.51 4.96 -7.85
C LEU A 86 -3.77 4.10 -7.99
N TYR A 87 -4.95 4.64 -7.69
CA TYR A 87 -6.20 3.88 -7.66
C TYR A 87 -6.47 3.07 -8.94
N PRO A 88 -6.40 3.65 -10.17
CA PRO A 88 -6.65 2.88 -11.38
C PRO A 88 -5.65 1.74 -11.59
N ARG A 89 -4.41 1.92 -11.12
CA ARG A 89 -3.35 0.90 -11.23
C ARG A 89 -3.58 -0.25 -10.27
N PHE A 90 -4.08 0.04 -9.06
CA PHE A 90 -4.51 -1.00 -8.13
C PHE A 90 -5.72 -1.75 -8.68
N ALA A 91 -6.73 -1.06 -9.20
CA ALA A 91 -7.88 -1.71 -9.83
C ALA A 91 -7.46 -2.64 -10.98
N GLU A 92 -6.55 -2.18 -11.85
CA GLU A 92 -6.00 -3.02 -12.93
C GLU A 92 -5.22 -4.23 -12.40
N TYR A 93 -4.38 -4.02 -11.37
CA TYR A 93 -3.61 -5.08 -10.73
C TYR A 93 -4.51 -6.15 -10.12
N GLU A 94 -5.50 -5.76 -9.31
CA GLU A 94 -6.42 -6.70 -8.67
C GLU A 94 -7.22 -7.49 -9.72
N ARG A 95 -7.72 -6.82 -10.77
CA ARG A 95 -8.45 -7.49 -11.86
C ARG A 95 -7.58 -8.50 -12.59
N LYS A 96 -6.34 -8.14 -12.92
CA LYS A 96 -5.40 -9.04 -13.62
C LYS A 96 -4.99 -10.22 -12.77
N LEU A 97 -4.82 -10.01 -11.46
CA LEU A 97 -4.50 -11.09 -10.53
C LEU A 97 -5.66 -12.09 -10.43
N ARG A 98 -6.89 -11.63 -10.22
CA ARG A 98 -8.08 -12.49 -10.18
C ARG A 98 -8.27 -13.27 -11.49
N LEU A 99 -8.06 -12.61 -12.63
CA LEU A 99 -8.09 -13.26 -13.94
C LEU A 99 -7.03 -14.36 -14.06
N ALA A 100 -5.78 -14.10 -13.66
CA ALA A 100 -4.71 -15.08 -13.74
C ALA A 100 -4.99 -16.32 -12.88
N ILE A 101 -5.56 -16.12 -11.69
CA ILE A 101 -5.95 -17.22 -10.79
C ILE A 101 -7.07 -18.04 -11.41
N THR A 102 -8.11 -17.37 -11.92
CA THR A 102 -9.25 -18.05 -12.59
C THR A 102 -8.77 -18.90 -13.75
N LEU A 103 -7.92 -18.35 -14.63
CA LEU A 103 -7.37 -19.07 -15.77
C LEU A 103 -6.51 -20.26 -15.32
N ALA A 104 -5.62 -20.08 -14.35
CA ALA A 104 -4.79 -21.17 -13.85
C ALA A 104 -5.64 -22.30 -13.25
N THR A 105 -6.65 -21.97 -12.43
CA THR A 105 -7.52 -22.98 -11.82
C THR A 105 -8.39 -23.70 -12.85
N CYS A 106 -9.03 -22.97 -13.77
CA CYS A 106 -9.91 -23.60 -14.76
C CYS A 106 -9.14 -24.39 -15.82
N ALA A 107 -8.04 -23.84 -16.35
CA ALA A 107 -7.33 -24.44 -17.48
C ALA A 107 -6.33 -25.52 -17.05
N GLU A 108 -5.57 -25.32 -15.97
CA GLU A 108 -4.55 -26.30 -15.58
C GLU A 108 -5.13 -27.43 -14.73
N HIS A 109 -6.22 -27.19 -13.99
CA HIS A 109 -6.80 -28.18 -13.07
C HIS A 109 -8.16 -28.73 -13.54
N ASP A 110 -8.64 -28.34 -14.73
CA ASP A 110 -9.96 -28.68 -15.28
C ASP A 110 -11.10 -28.46 -14.27
N ASN A 111 -10.95 -27.45 -13.40
CA ASN A 111 -11.84 -27.23 -12.26
C ASN A 111 -12.57 -25.88 -12.36
N PHE A 112 -13.63 -25.87 -13.16
CA PHE A 112 -14.50 -24.69 -13.32
C PHE A 112 -15.39 -24.43 -12.10
N ASP A 113 -15.56 -25.44 -11.25
CA ASP A 113 -16.41 -25.39 -10.06
C ASP A 113 -15.63 -25.16 -8.75
N ASP A 114 -14.34 -24.81 -8.86
CA ASP A 114 -13.45 -24.63 -7.73
C ASP A 114 -13.97 -23.56 -6.74
N SER A 115 -13.90 -23.89 -5.46
CA SER A 115 -14.35 -23.00 -4.38
C SER A 115 -13.53 -21.71 -4.28
N LEU A 116 -12.24 -21.75 -4.65
CA LEU A 116 -11.39 -20.57 -4.76
C LEU A 116 -11.98 -19.62 -5.79
N VAL A 117 -12.22 -20.10 -7.02
CA VAL A 117 -12.77 -19.31 -8.14
C VAL A 117 -14.11 -18.69 -7.76
N LYS A 118 -15.02 -19.49 -7.18
CA LYS A 118 -16.34 -19.02 -6.72
C LYS A 118 -16.26 -17.93 -5.65
N SER A 119 -15.20 -17.92 -4.83
CA SER A 119 -15.03 -16.96 -3.75
C SER A 119 -14.24 -15.68 -4.12
N LEU A 120 -13.55 -15.64 -5.27
CA LEU A 120 -12.63 -14.55 -5.64
C LEU A 120 -13.28 -13.14 -5.59
N GLU A 121 -14.55 -13.03 -5.96
CA GLU A 121 -15.29 -11.76 -5.98
C GLU A 121 -15.59 -11.23 -4.57
N GLN A 122 -15.67 -12.12 -3.58
CA GLN A 122 -15.95 -11.76 -2.19
C GLN A 122 -14.68 -11.40 -1.41
N LEU A 123 -13.51 -11.76 -1.95
CA LEU A 123 -12.23 -11.55 -1.27
C LEU A 123 -11.70 -10.13 -1.47
N THR A 124 -11.35 -9.50 -0.36
CA THR A 124 -10.46 -8.33 -0.37
C THR A 124 -9.08 -8.73 -0.90
N LEU A 125 -8.28 -7.77 -1.34
CA LEU A 125 -6.90 -8.07 -1.75
C LEU A 125 -6.08 -8.73 -0.62
N GLU A 126 -6.28 -8.32 0.62
CA GLU A 126 -5.63 -8.99 1.76
C GLU A 126 -6.12 -10.42 1.95
N GLY A 127 -7.44 -10.64 1.88
CA GLY A 127 -8.04 -11.98 1.98
C GLY A 127 -7.56 -12.92 0.89
N LEU A 128 -7.44 -12.40 -0.34
CA LEU A 128 -6.88 -13.13 -1.47
C LEU A 128 -5.43 -13.54 -1.20
N GLY A 129 -4.59 -12.63 -0.66
CA GLY A 129 -3.21 -12.97 -0.30
C GLY A 129 -3.11 -14.06 0.75
N ARG A 130 -3.98 -14.03 1.76
CA ARG A 130 -4.03 -15.08 2.79
C ARG A 130 -4.37 -16.43 2.20
N GLN A 131 -5.29 -16.51 1.22
CA GLN A 131 -5.60 -17.77 0.56
C GLN A 131 -4.47 -18.25 -0.36
N LEU A 132 -3.80 -17.35 -1.06
CA LEU A 132 -2.78 -17.71 -2.04
C LEU A 132 -1.45 -18.11 -1.41
N PHE A 133 -1.01 -17.42 -0.35
CA PHE A 133 0.37 -17.48 0.11
C PHE A 133 0.56 -18.17 1.46
N PHE A 134 -0.52 -18.53 2.16
CA PHE A 134 -0.44 -19.26 3.42
C PHE A 134 -0.88 -20.70 3.23
N ASP A 135 -0.05 -21.63 3.69
CA ASP A 135 -0.41 -23.02 3.83
C ASP A 135 -0.94 -23.26 5.26
N THR A 136 -2.25 -23.47 5.37
CA THR A 136 -2.93 -23.73 6.64
C THR A 136 -2.53 -25.07 7.26
N SER A 137 -2.16 -26.07 6.45
CA SER A 137 -1.66 -27.37 6.89
C SER A 137 -0.27 -27.23 7.50
N PHE A 138 0.65 -26.54 6.80
CA PHE A 138 1.96 -26.19 7.33
C PHE A 138 1.85 -25.42 8.65
N GLN A 139 1.04 -24.36 8.69
CA GLN A 139 0.83 -23.59 9.92
C GLN A 139 0.26 -24.44 11.05
N GLY A 140 -0.65 -25.37 10.74
CA GLY A 140 -1.20 -26.32 11.71
C GLY A 140 -0.13 -27.20 12.34
N LYS A 141 0.77 -27.76 11.52
CA LYS A 141 1.90 -28.57 11.98
C LYS A 141 2.85 -27.78 12.88
N VAL A 142 3.24 -26.56 12.47
CA VAL A 142 4.09 -25.67 13.29
C VAL A 142 3.41 -25.28 14.60
N LYS A 143 2.14 -24.86 14.55
CA LYS A 143 1.35 -24.50 15.74
C LYS A 143 1.16 -25.66 16.70
N SER A 144 1.13 -26.90 16.19
CA SER A 144 1.08 -28.08 17.04
C SER A 144 2.42 -28.30 17.74
N LYS A 145 3.55 -28.19 17.02
CA LYS A 145 4.88 -28.41 17.60
C LYS A 145 5.24 -27.41 18.70
N ILE A 146 4.82 -26.16 18.58
CA ILE A 146 5.12 -25.12 19.59
C ILE A 146 4.34 -25.29 20.90
N LYS A 147 3.41 -26.25 21.00
CA LYS A 147 2.71 -26.56 22.25
C LYS A 147 3.56 -27.40 23.20
N ASP A 148 4.59 -28.07 22.69
CA ASP A 148 5.52 -28.88 23.47
C ASP A 148 6.74 -28.07 23.92
N LEU A 149 7.53 -28.57 24.86
CA LEU A 149 8.86 -28.02 25.16
C LEU A 149 9.81 -28.31 23.99
N PHE A 150 10.56 -27.30 23.57
CA PHE A 150 11.57 -27.42 22.50
C PHE A 150 12.73 -26.47 22.75
N THR A 151 13.88 -26.82 22.22
CA THR A 151 15.04 -25.95 22.03
C THR A 151 14.95 -25.22 20.69
N LYS A 152 15.75 -24.15 20.54
CA LYS A 152 15.82 -23.39 19.28
C LYS A 152 16.23 -24.28 18.09
N CYS A 153 17.17 -25.21 18.27
CA CYS A 153 17.60 -26.10 17.19
C CYS A 153 16.46 -27.02 16.76
N GLU A 154 15.76 -27.64 17.71
CA GLU A 154 14.66 -28.58 17.41
C GLU A 154 13.52 -27.94 16.62
N ILE A 155 13.13 -26.70 16.95
CA ILE A 155 12.05 -26.04 16.19
C ILE A 155 12.50 -25.59 14.80
N VAL A 156 13.77 -25.17 14.64
CA VAL A 156 14.32 -24.81 13.32
C VAL A 156 14.43 -26.05 12.43
N ASP A 157 14.93 -27.16 12.96
CA ASP A 157 15.04 -28.43 12.23
C ASP A 157 13.65 -28.95 11.83
N PHE A 158 12.68 -28.89 12.75
CA PHE A 158 11.30 -29.25 12.46
C PHE A 158 10.71 -28.40 11.33
N ILE A 159 10.82 -27.06 11.41
CA ILE A 159 10.30 -26.17 10.36
C ILE A 159 10.99 -26.41 9.03
N THR A 160 12.31 -26.62 9.03
CA THR A 160 13.10 -26.85 7.81
C THR A 160 12.75 -28.19 7.15
N GLY A 161 12.35 -29.19 7.92
CA GLY A 161 11.88 -30.48 7.41
C GLY A 161 10.45 -30.48 6.86
N LEU A 162 9.67 -29.41 7.05
CA LEU A 162 8.33 -29.30 6.50
C LEU A 162 8.37 -28.70 5.09
N GLN A 163 7.59 -29.27 4.18
CA GLN A 163 7.27 -28.63 2.91
C GLN A 163 6.04 -27.74 3.06
N GLU A 164 6.16 -26.50 2.59
CA GLU A 164 5.06 -25.54 2.47
C GLU A 164 4.44 -25.67 1.08
N ASP A 165 3.17 -26.07 1.00
CA ASP A 165 2.43 -26.23 -0.27
C ASP A 165 1.29 -25.22 -0.34
N THR A 166 1.62 -24.03 -0.85
CA THR A 166 0.66 -22.93 -1.00
C THR A 166 -0.14 -23.06 -2.29
N VAL A 167 -1.37 -22.53 -2.31
CA VAL A 167 -2.18 -22.42 -3.55
C VAL A 167 -1.39 -21.72 -4.67
N TRP A 168 -0.56 -20.73 -4.33
CA TRP A 168 0.31 -20.08 -5.31
C TRP A 168 1.32 -21.05 -5.95
N ILE A 169 1.94 -21.93 -5.16
CA ILE A 169 2.87 -22.95 -5.66
C ILE A 169 2.14 -23.94 -6.56
N GLN A 170 0.94 -24.37 -6.17
CA GLN A 170 0.11 -25.28 -6.94
C GLN A 170 -0.28 -24.69 -8.31
N LEU A 171 -0.73 -23.44 -8.34
CA LEU A 171 -1.23 -22.80 -9.58
C LEU A 171 -0.12 -22.31 -10.51
N PHE A 172 1.01 -21.83 -9.97
CA PHE A 172 2.01 -21.13 -10.77
C PHE A 172 3.40 -21.77 -10.72
N ARG A 173 3.67 -22.72 -9.82
CA ARG A 173 5.01 -23.22 -9.46
C ARG A 173 5.90 -22.14 -8.83
N GLU A 174 6.77 -22.55 -7.90
CA GLU A 174 7.52 -21.64 -7.02
C GLU A 174 8.42 -20.63 -7.77
N GLU A 175 9.00 -21.04 -8.89
CA GLU A 175 9.91 -20.20 -9.69
C GLU A 175 9.18 -19.12 -10.51
N THR A 176 7.85 -19.25 -10.66
CA THR A 176 7.07 -18.34 -11.49
C THR A 176 6.69 -17.11 -10.69
N LEU A 177 7.33 -15.98 -11.04
CA LEU A 177 7.00 -14.63 -10.59
C LEU A 177 7.22 -14.35 -9.09
N PRO A 178 8.45 -14.58 -8.57
CA PRO A 178 8.79 -14.35 -7.15
C PRO A 178 8.53 -12.91 -6.71
N SER A 179 8.58 -11.95 -7.66
CA SER A 179 8.26 -10.55 -7.41
C SER A 179 6.81 -10.28 -7.02
N VAL A 180 5.85 -11.16 -7.34
CA VAL A 180 4.44 -11.00 -6.95
C VAL A 180 4.29 -11.30 -5.46
N ARG A 181 4.68 -12.51 -5.02
CA ARG A 181 4.66 -12.93 -3.61
C ARG A 181 5.45 -11.96 -2.73
N LYS A 182 6.70 -11.64 -3.11
CA LYS A 182 7.58 -10.75 -2.32
C LYS A 182 6.99 -9.36 -2.05
N ASN A 183 6.24 -8.82 -3.00
CA ASN A 183 5.75 -7.44 -2.93
C ASN A 183 4.27 -7.33 -2.52
N TYR A 184 3.58 -8.46 -2.37
CA TYR A 184 2.13 -8.51 -2.26
C TYR A 184 1.58 -7.71 -1.08
N TYR A 185 2.06 -7.99 0.13
CA TYR A 185 1.57 -7.33 1.34
C TYR A 185 1.95 -5.85 1.38
N ALA A 186 3.10 -5.48 0.85
CA ALA A 186 3.46 -4.07 0.69
C ALA A 186 2.54 -3.33 -0.29
N LEU A 187 2.03 -4.00 -1.32
CA LEU A 187 0.96 -3.46 -2.18
C LEU A 187 -0.39 -3.42 -1.47
N CYS A 188 -0.73 -4.42 -0.64
CA CYS A 188 -1.95 -4.40 0.18
C CYS A 188 -1.98 -3.20 1.14
N ASP A 189 -0.88 -2.96 1.85
CA ASP A 189 -0.76 -1.83 2.77
C ASP A 189 -0.95 -0.51 2.04
N MET A 190 -0.34 -0.36 0.86
CA MET A 190 -0.51 0.83 0.05
C MET A 190 -1.93 0.96 -0.50
N ARG A 191 -2.54 -0.13 -0.98
CA ARG A 191 -3.93 -0.15 -1.46
C ARG A 191 -4.87 0.33 -0.36
N ASN A 192 -4.66 -0.12 0.87
CA ASN A 192 -5.41 0.35 2.03
C ASN A 192 -5.17 1.84 2.30
N LYS A 193 -3.95 2.35 2.16
CA LYS A 193 -3.71 3.81 2.25
C LYS A 193 -4.47 4.61 1.19
N VAL A 194 -4.51 4.11 -0.04
CA VAL A 194 -5.23 4.73 -1.16
C VAL A 194 -6.73 4.75 -0.89
N MET A 195 -7.34 3.60 -0.55
CA MET A 195 -8.79 3.49 -0.35
C MET A 195 -9.31 4.25 0.87
N HIS A 196 -8.51 4.34 1.93
CA HIS A 196 -8.88 4.99 3.18
C HIS A 196 -8.31 6.41 3.32
N HIS A 197 -7.86 7.02 2.21
CA HIS A 197 -7.35 8.40 2.16
C HIS A 197 -6.31 8.72 3.25
N LYS A 198 -5.45 7.73 3.56
CA LYS A 198 -4.38 7.90 4.55
C LYS A 198 -3.24 8.73 3.96
N LEU A 199 -2.36 9.21 4.83
CA LEU A 199 -1.15 9.91 4.43
C LEU A 199 -0.26 9.04 3.52
N ILE A 200 0.10 9.59 2.36
CA ILE A 200 1.00 8.98 1.37
C ILE A 200 2.15 9.95 1.10
N THR A 201 3.38 9.54 1.43
CA THR A 201 4.59 10.31 1.10
C THR A 201 5.01 10.10 -0.36
N GLU A 202 5.86 10.99 -0.87
CA GLU A 202 6.45 10.87 -2.21
C GLU A 202 7.18 9.54 -2.40
N GLU A 203 7.98 9.12 -1.42
CA GLU A 203 8.75 7.86 -1.47
C GLU A 203 7.82 6.65 -1.49
N ALA A 204 6.76 6.69 -0.69
CA ALA A 204 5.78 5.61 -0.60
C ALA A 204 5.00 5.51 -1.92
N TYR A 205 4.60 6.64 -2.51
CA TYR A 205 3.98 6.72 -3.83
C TYR A 205 4.88 6.14 -4.91
N ASP A 206 6.15 6.55 -4.98
CA ASP A 206 7.08 6.09 -6.02
C ASP A 206 7.43 4.61 -5.89
N ARG A 207 7.58 4.12 -4.66
CA ARG A 207 7.76 2.69 -4.39
C ARG A 207 6.58 1.89 -4.93
N ALA A 208 5.35 2.27 -4.58
CA ALA A 208 4.15 1.59 -5.05
C ALA A 208 3.98 1.67 -6.57
N ARG A 209 4.18 2.84 -7.16
CA ARG A 209 4.10 3.03 -8.61
C ARG A 209 5.10 2.14 -9.37
N ARG A 210 6.32 1.99 -8.86
CA ARG A 210 7.33 1.08 -9.43
C ARG A 210 6.92 -0.39 -9.29
N MET A 211 6.44 -0.78 -8.12
CA MET A 211 5.98 -2.15 -7.86
C MET A 211 4.81 -2.52 -8.78
N LEU A 212 3.78 -1.67 -8.87
CA LEU A 212 2.63 -1.87 -9.75
C LEU A 212 3.04 -1.96 -11.22
N ARG A 213 3.94 -1.09 -11.69
CA ARG A 213 4.47 -1.17 -13.07
C ARG A 213 5.16 -2.51 -13.35
N ARG A 214 5.98 -3.00 -12.43
CA ARG A 214 6.66 -4.30 -12.55
C ARG A 214 5.65 -5.45 -12.54
N GLN A 215 4.66 -5.41 -11.64
CA GLN A 215 3.66 -6.45 -11.52
C GLN A 215 2.66 -6.48 -12.67
N SER A 216 2.31 -5.34 -13.27
CA SER A 216 1.48 -5.30 -14.49
C SER A 216 2.18 -6.00 -15.66
N ALA A 217 3.50 -5.85 -15.80
CA ALA A 217 4.27 -6.56 -16.82
C ALA A 217 4.34 -8.07 -16.53
N SER A 218 4.52 -8.46 -15.27
CA SER A 218 4.49 -9.86 -14.82
C SER A 218 3.13 -10.53 -15.00
N SER A 219 2.04 -9.83 -14.66
CA SER A 219 0.66 -10.36 -14.80
C SER A 219 0.26 -10.50 -16.27
N MET A 220 0.80 -9.63 -17.13
CA MET A 220 0.63 -9.76 -18.58
C MET A 220 1.44 -10.92 -19.17
N ARG A 221 2.52 -11.36 -18.50
CA ARG A 221 3.21 -12.63 -18.82
C ARG A 221 2.42 -13.85 -18.31
N MET A 222 1.76 -13.76 -17.14
CA MET A 222 0.84 -14.82 -16.69
C MET A 222 -0.28 -15.04 -17.70
N SER A 223 -1.00 -13.97 -18.08
CA SER A 223 -2.11 -14.10 -19.03
C SER A 223 -1.66 -14.54 -20.42
N ARG A 224 -0.46 -14.17 -20.88
CA ARG A 224 0.09 -14.61 -22.18
C ARG A 224 0.43 -16.09 -22.24
N ARG A 225 0.72 -16.75 -21.11
CA ARG A 225 0.87 -18.21 -21.07
C ARG A 225 -0.43 -18.94 -21.44
N PHE A 226 -1.57 -18.28 -21.23
CA PHE A 226 -2.91 -18.81 -21.48
C PHE A 226 -3.58 -18.29 -22.77
N VAL A 227 -2.98 -17.32 -23.49
CA VAL A 227 -3.52 -16.74 -24.75
C VAL A 227 -2.79 -17.28 -25.99
N LEU A 228 -1.74 -18.09 -25.80
CA LEU A 228 -0.94 -18.70 -26.89
C LEU A 228 -1.08 -20.24 -26.93
N MET A 229 -2.10 -20.80 -26.29
CA MET A 229 -2.69 -22.10 -26.60
C MET A 229 -4.05 -21.87 -27.25
#